data_AF-D7GAP7-F1
#
_entry.id   AF-D7GAP7-F1
#
_cell.length_a   1.000
_cell.length_b   1.000
_cell.length_c   1.000
_cell.angle_alpha   90.00
_cell.angle_beta   90.00
_cell.angle_gamma   90.00
#
_symmetry.space_group_name_H-M   'P 1'
#
loop_
_entity.id
_entity.type
_entity.pdbx_description
1 polymer ?
#
loop_
_entity_poly.entity_id
_entity_poly.type
_entity_poly.pdbx_seq_one_letter_code
_entity_poly.pdbx_strand_id
1 'polypeptide(L)'
;SLMGTFLVRSGLLVSVHSFAVDPARGQAILALLFFFTGAAFLLFALRTPILKTERFFQPISREGFIVLNNLLFITITATVLIGTLYPYFIEMLTGQKISVGAAFFNLTCGPLMLLLLLFVPFGTMMAWKRGDFLAVFERLWFVFVLVGIVCFITFYATSLHDIFAVLGIGLSAFVFLGS
;
A
#
# COMPACT_ATOMS: atom_id res chain seq x y z
N SER A 1 7.77 -15.32 -0.88
CA SER A 1 8.38 -14.17 -1.57
C SER A 1 9.16 -14.62 -2.80
N LEU A 2 8.48 -15.16 -3.82
CA LEU A 2 9.13 -15.71 -5.03
C LEU A 2 9.78 -14.63 -5.90
N MET A 3 9.13 -13.46 -5.97
CA MET A 3 9.61 -12.32 -6.75
C MET A 3 10.90 -11.72 -6.17
N GLY A 4 10.97 -11.51 -4.85
CA GLY A 4 12.19 -11.02 -4.21
C GLY A 4 13.36 -11.98 -4.38
N THR A 5 13.11 -13.30 -4.28
CA THR A 5 14.12 -14.32 -4.55
C THR A 5 14.56 -14.31 -6.02
N PHE A 6 13.64 -14.11 -6.97
CA PHE A 6 13.97 -13.93 -8.38
C PHE A 6 14.87 -12.73 -8.61
N LEU A 7 14.55 -11.55 -8.07
CA LEU A 7 15.31 -10.32 -8.30
C LEU A 7 16.77 -10.42 -7.80
N VAL A 8 17.00 -11.08 -6.66
CA VAL A 8 18.35 -11.23 -6.07
C VAL A 8 19.15 -12.37 -6.71
N ARG A 9 18.49 -13.45 -7.17
CA ARG A 9 19.17 -14.64 -7.74
C ARG A 9 19.35 -14.60 -9.24
N SER A 10 18.53 -13.83 -9.95
CA SER A 10 18.61 -13.68 -11.42
C SER A 10 19.80 -12.84 -11.88
N GLY A 11 20.47 -12.13 -10.97
CA GLY A 11 21.55 -11.20 -11.33
C GLY A 11 21.04 -9.85 -11.84
N LEU A 12 19.72 -9.62 -11.84
CA LEU A 12 19.13 -8.33 -12.21
C LEU A 12 19.43 -7.23 -11.19
N LEU A 13 19.47 -7.55 -9.89
CA LEU A 13 19.97 -6.65 -8.84
C LEU A 13 21.42 -6.97 -8.51
N VAL A 14 22.32 -6.01 -8.73
CA VAL A 14 23.69 -6.10 -8.21
C VAL A 14 23.66 -5.71 -6.73
N SER A 15 23.64 -6.71 -5.84
CA SER A 15 23.74 -6.51 -4.40
C SER A 15 25.10 -7.01 -3.90
N VAL A 16 25.73 -6.27 -2.99
CA VAL A 16 26.99 -6.69 -2.34
C VAL A 16 26.85 -7.97 -1.51
N HIS A 17 25.62 -8.39 -1.20
CA HIS A 17 25.32 -9.66 -0.50
C HIS A 17 24.81 -10.77 -1.44
N SER A 18 24.90 -10.60 -2.76
CA SER A 18 24.51 -11.63 -3.72
C SER A 18 25.62 -12.68 -3.88
N PHE A 19 25.72 -13.59 -2.90
CA PHE A 19 26.81 -14.59 -2.82
C PHE A 19 26.73 -15.75 -3.82
N ALA A 20 25.67 -15.87 -4.62
CA ALA A 20 25.60 -16.82 -5.74
C ALA A 20 24.52 -16.38 -6.74
N VAL A 21 24.98 -15.69 -7.79
CA VAL A 21 24.20 -15.36 -8.98
C VAL A 21 24.24 -16.59 -9.89
N ASP A 22 23.09 -17.26 -10.05
CA ASP A 22 22.94 -18.42 -10.93
C ASP A 22 21.72 -18.16 -11.84
N PRO A 23 21.93 -17.67 -13.07
CA PRO A 23 20.85 -17.32 -13.99
C PRO A 23 19.88 -18.48 -14.26
N ALA A 24 20.35 -19.73 -14.24
CA ALA A 24 19.50 -20.90 -14.45
C ALA A 24 18.47 -21.07 -13.32
N ARG A 25 18.87 -20.81 -12.07
CA ARG A 25 17.94 -20.79 -10.92
C ARG A 25 16.97 -19.62 -11.00
N GLY A 26 17.43 -18.46 -11.49
CA GLY A 26 16.57 -17.31 -11.76
C GLY A 26 15.43 -17.64 -12.72
N GLN A 27 15.75 -18.31 -13.84
CA GLN A 27 14.75 -18.75 -14.82
C GLN A 27 13.74 -19.75 -14.24
N ALA A 28 14.20 -20.72 -13.44
CA ALA A 28 13.30 -21.67 -12.77
C ALA A 28 12.32 -20.98 -11.81
N ILE A 29 12.79 -19.99 -11.03
CA ILE A 29 11.93 -19.21 -10.11
C ILE A 29 10.95 -18.34 -10.91
N LEU A 30 11.37 -17.74 -12.02
CA LEU A 30 10.50 -16.95 -12.89
C LEU A 30 9.39 -17.81 -13.50
N ALA A 31 9.72 -19.00 -13.99
CA ALA A 31 8.75 -19.95 -14.51
C ALA A 31 7.74 -20.38 -13.44
N LEU A 32 8.21 -20.64 -12.22
CA LEU A 32 7.37 -20.99 -11.08
C LEU A 32 6.45 -19.83 -10.67
N LEU A 33 6.97 -18.60 -10.66
CA LEU A 33 6.18 -17.39 -10.40
C LEU A 33 5.10 -17.19 -11.45
N PHE A 34 5.43 -17.34 -12.74
CA PHE A 34 4.47 -17.25 -13.83
C PHE A 34 3.40 -18.33 -13.73
N PHE A 35 3.80 -19.58 -13.46
CA PHE A 35 2.87 -20.70 -13.32
C PHE A 35 1.87 -20.47 -12.18
N PHE A 36 2.34 -20.21 -10.95
CA PHE A 36 1.43 -20.07 -9.82
C PHE A 36 0.57 -18.80 -9.89
N THR A 37 1.16 -17.67 -10.28
CA THR A 37 0.43 -16.40 -10.37
C THR A 37 -0.56 -16.43 -11.53
N GLY A 38 -0.12 -16.89 -12.71
CA GLY A 38 -0.96 -17.02 -13.91
C GLY A 38 -2.09 -18.01 -13.71
N ALA A 39 -1.82 -19.18 -13.12
CA ALA A 39 -2.86 -20.17 -12.81
C ALA A 39 -3.87 -19.63 -11.80
N ALA A 40 -3.43 -18.89 -10.77
CA ALA A 40 -4.33 -18.27 -9.80
C ALA A 40 -5.26 -17.24 -10.47
N PHE A 41 -4.72 -16.36 -11.34
CA PHE A 41 -5.55 -15.38 -12.06
C PHE A 41 -6.48 -16.04 -13.09
N LEU A 42 -6.04 -17.08 -13.78
CA LEU A 42 -6.88 -17.84 -14.70
C LEU A 42 -8.02 -18.54 -13.94
N LEU A 43 -7.73 -19.21 -12.84
CA LEU A 43 -8.74 -19.81 -11.97
C LEU A 43 -9.72 -18.77 -11.43
N PHE A 44 -9.23 -17.60 -11.02
CA PHE A 44 -10.07 -16.50 -10.59
C PHE A 44 -11.03 -16.07 -11.71
N ALA A 45 -10.53 -15.81 -12.91
CA ALA A 45 -11.35 -15.42 -14.07
C ALA A 45 -12.42 -16.46 -14.42
N LEU A 46 -12.09 -17.76 -14.33
CA LEU A 46 -13.04 -18.85 -14.56
C LEU A 46 -14.09 -18.97 -13.44
N ARG A 47 -13.77 -18.58 -12.20
CA ARG A 47 -14.66 -18.69 -11.04
C ARG A 47 -15.55 -17.47 -10.83
N THR A 48 -15.21 -16.31 -11.42
CA THR A 48 -16.00 -15.07 -11.31
C THR A 48 -17.50 -15.25 -11.56
N PRO A 49 -17.98 -16.00 -12.59
CA PRO A 49 -19.42 -16.15 -12.85
C PRO A 49 -20.19 -16.87 -11.73
N ILE A 50 -19.49 -17.68 -10.92
CA ILE A 50 -20.07 -18.47 -9.82
C ILE A 50 -20.10 -17.64 -8.53
N LEU A 51 -19.29 -16.59 -8.43
CA LEU A 51 -19.22 -15.67 -7.30
C LEU A 51 -20.35 -14.63 -7.41
N LYS A 52 -21.57 -15.01 -7.02
CA LYS A 52 -22.69 -14.07 -6.93
C LYS A 52 -22.47 -13.08 -5.77
N THR A 53 -22.28 -11.81 -6.10
CA THR A 53 -22.25 -10.71 -5.12
C THR A 53 -23.68 -10.27 -4.80
N GLU A 54 -24.30 -10.88 -3.79
CA GLU A 54 -25.69 -10.61 -3.36
C GLU A 54 -25.81 -9.42 -2.39
N ARG A 55 -24.78 -8.58 -2.23
CA ARG A 55 -24.78 -7.55 -1.17
C ARG A 55 -24.60 -6.14 -1.72
N PHE A 56 -25.72 -5.46 -1.93
CA PHE A 56 -25.75 -4.00 -2.01
C PHE A 56 -25.49 -3.42 -0.61
N PHE A 57 -24.32 -2.82 -0.41
CA PHE A 57 -24.01 -2.02 0.77
C PHE A 57 -24.02 -0.55 0.37
N GLN A 58 -24.34 0.35 1.30
CA GLN A 58 -24.20 1.79 1.04
C GLN A 58 -22.70 2.16 1.05
N PRO A 59 -22.23 3.03 0.14
CA PRO A 59 -20.82 3.44 0.12
C PRO A 59 -20.31 3.97 1.47
N ILE A 60 -21.19 4.66 2.20
CA ILE A 60 -20.95 5.13 3.57
C ILE A 60 -21.36 4.01 4.54
N SER A 61 -20.48 3.02 4.71
CA SER A 61 -20.62 1.90 5.65
C SER A 61 -19.26 1.30 5.99
N ARG A 62 -19.20 0.45 7.03
CA ARG A 62 -17.96 -0.29 7.36
C ARG A 62 -17.42 -1.06 6.15
N GLU A 63 -18.29 -1.68 5.36
CA GLU A 63 -17.93 -2.39 4.14
C GLU A 63 -17.30 -1.46 3.10
N GLY A 64 -17.89 -0.27 2.90
CA GLY A 64 -17.35 0.74 1.99
C GLY A 64 -15.95 1.21 2.37
N PHE A 65 -15.70 1.45 3.66
CA PHE A 65 -14.38 1.82 4.17
C PHE A 65 -13.36 0.68 4.04
N ILE A 66 -13.77 -0.58 4.25
CA ILE A 66 -12.90 -1.75 4.02
C ILE A 66 -12.51 -1.86 2.54
N VAL A 67 -13.47 -1.68 1.63
CA VAL A 67 -13.21 -1.69 0.18
C VAL A 67 -12.29 -0.55 -0.23
N LEU A 68 -12.54 0.67 0.26
CA LEU A 68 -11.71 1.84 0.00
C LEU A 68 -10.26 1.61 0.49
N ASN A 69 -10.10 1.10 1.71
CA ASN A 69 -8.79 0.84 2.29
C ASN A 69 -8.01 -0.23 1.49
N ASN A 70 -8.68 -1.32 1.12
CA ASN A 70 -8.09 -2.36 0.27
C ASN A 70 -7.73 -1.84 -1.13
N LEU A 71 -8.56 -0.97 -1.72
CA LEU A 71 -8.26 -0.34 -3.00
C LEU A 71 -6.97 0.49 -2.91
N LEU A 72 -6.78 1.26 -1.85
CA LEU A 72 -5.55 2.03 -1.61
C LEU A 72 -4.34 1.11 -1.43
N PHE A 73 -4.46 0.04 -0.62
CA PHE A 73 -3.38 -0.94 -0.45
C PHE A 73 -2.99 -1.62 -1.77
N ILE A 74 -3.96 -2.03 -2.59
CA ILE A 74 -3.71 -2.62 -3.90
C ILE A 74 -3.01 -1.61 -4.82
N THR A 75 -3.45 -0.35 -4.81
CA THR A 75 -2.86 0.72 -5.60
C THR A 75 -1.41 1.00 -5.20
N ILE A 76 -1.12 1.07 -3.90
CA ILE A 76 0.24 1.23 -3.38
C ILE A 76 1.10 0.03 -3.80
N THR A 77 0.59 -1.19 -3.62
CA THR A 77 1.29 -2.42 -3.99
C THR A 77 1.61 -2.46 -5.49
N ALA A 78 0.64 -2.11 -6.34
CA ALA A 78 0.83 -2.03 -7.79
C ALA A 78 1.84 -0.95 -8.16
N THR A 79 1.79 0.22 -7.52
CA THR A 79 2.76 1.32 -7.74
C THR A 79 4.18 0.88 -7.38
N VAL A 80 4.36 0.21 -6.24
CA VAL A 80 5.67 -0.31 -5.82
C VAL A 80 6.18 -1.39 -6.78
N LEU A 81 5.30 -2.32 -7.18
CA LEU A 81 5.60 -3.37 -8.13
C LEU A 81 6.07 -2.79 -9.47
N ILE A 82 5.31 -1.83 -10.03
CA ILE A 82 5.63 -1.17 -11.30
C ILE A 82 6.92 -0.37 -11.17
N GLY A 83 7.06 0.46 -10.13
CA GLY A 83 8.26 1.27 -9.91
C GLY A 83 9.54 0.43 -9.75
N THR A 84 9.42 -0.77 -9.17
CA THR A 84 10.55 -1.71 -9.03
C THR A 84 10.90 -2.40 -10.34
N LEU A 85 9.91 -2.77 -11.15
CA LEU A 85 10.13 -3.49 -12.41
C LEU A 85 10.41 -2.57 -13.61
N TYR A 86 9.97 -1.32 -13.56
CA TYR A 86 10.05 -0.37 -14.68
C TYR A 86 11.48 -0.16 -15.20
N PRO A 87 12.52 0.05 -14.35
CA PRO A 87 13.90 0.12 -14.81
C PRO A 87 14.35 -1.06 -15.65
N TYR A 88 13.96 -2.27 -15.24
CA TYR A 88 14.33 -3.51 -15.91
C TYR A 88 13.66 -3.67 -17.27
N PHE A 89 12.39 -3.28 -17.37
CA PHE A 89 11.69 -3.28 -18.65
C PHE A 89 12.33 -2.31 -19.65
N ILE A 90 12.72 -1.11 -19.20
CA ILE A 90 13.41 -0.14 -20.06
C ILE A 90 14.80 -0.64 -20.46
N GLU A 91 15.57 -1.18 -19.51
CA GLU A 91 16.89 -1.75 -19.80
C GLU A 91 16.82 -2.86 -20.87
N MET A 92 15.80 -3.72 -20.82
CA MET A 92 15.61 -4.78 -21.83
C MET A 92 15.21 -4.24 -23.22
N LEU A 93 14.45 -3.14 -23.29
CA LEU A 93 13.94 -2.60 -24.56
C LEU A 93 14.91 -1.62 -25.23
N THR A 94 15.59 -0.77 -24.45
CA THR A 94 16.44 0.32 -24.97
C THR A 94 17.92 0.11 -24.70
N GLY A 95 18.29 -0.87 -23.86
CA GLY A 95 19.65 -1.06 -23.38
C GLY A 95 20.13 0.01 -22.39
N GLN A 96 19.29 1.00 -22.05
CA GLN A 96 19.65 2.08 -21.15
C GLN A 96 19.28 1.74 -19.70
N LYS A 97 20.26 1.87 -18.80
CA LYS A 97 20.04 1.71 -17.36
C LYS A 97 19.49 3.00 -16.77
N ILE A 98 18.24 2.93 -16.32
CA ILE A 98 17.60 3.99 -15.54
C ILE A 98 17.44 3.54 -14.10
N SER A 99 17.27 4.48 -13.18
CA SER A 99 17.00 4.19 -11.77
C SER A 99 15.80 5.00 -11.29
N VAL A 100 14.86 4.33 -10.64
CA VAL A 100 13.72 4.98 -9.98
C VAL A 100 14.08 5.16 -8.51
N GLY A 101 14.33 6.41 -8.12
CA GLY A 101 14.76 6.75 -6.75
C GLY A 101 13.61 6.98 -5.77
N ALA A 102 13.98 7.26 -4.51
CA ALA A 102 13.04 7.48 -3.41
C ALA A 102 12.00 8.58 -3.67
N ALA A 103 12.34 9.61 -4.45
CA ALA A 103 11.43 10.70 -4.80
C ALA A 103 10.13 10.20 -5.48
N PHE A 104 10.23 9.21 -6.39
CA PHE A 104 9.05 8.62 -7.03
C PHE A 104 8.11 7.96 -6.02
N PHE A 105 8.66 7.14 -5.12
CA PHE A 105 7.87 6.43 -4.12
C PHE A 105 7.28 7.38 -3.08
N ASN A 106 8.03 8.38 -2.63
CA ASN A 106 7.54 9.35 -1.66
C ASN A 106 6.40 10.20 -2.23
N LEU A 107 6.51 10.63 -3.49
CA LEU A 107 5.46 11.43 -4.14
C LEU A 107 4.21 10.62 -4.50
N THR A 108 4.34 9.31 -4.72
CA THR A 108 3.20 8.44 -5.11
C THR A 108 2.59 7.70 -3.93
N CYS A 109 3.40 6.95 -3.19
CA CYS A 109 2.94 6.13 -2.06
C CYS A 109 2.67 6.97 -0.81
N GLY A 110 3.40 8.08 -0.62
CA GLY A 110 3.22 8.98 0.54
C GLY A 110 1.79 9.49 0.66
N PRO A 111 1.25 10.20 -0.35
CA PRO A 111 -0.13 10.69 -0.32
C PRO A 111 -1.18 9.58 -0.15
N LEU A 112 -0.98 8.43 -0.82
CA LEU A 112 -1.87 7.28 -0.69
C LEU A 112 -1.87 6.70 0.73
N MET A 113 -0.69 6.63 1.38
CA MET A 113 -0.56 6.17 2.75
C MET A 113 -1.23 7.15 3.74
N LEU A 114 -1.06 8.46 3.54
CA LEU A 114 -1.74 9.47 4.36
C LEU A 114 -3.26 9.31 4.27
N LEU A 115 -3.79 9.17 3.05
CA LEU A 115 -5.22 8.98 2.81
C LEU A 115 -5.73 7.68 3.44
N LEU A 116 -4.96 6.60 3.32
CA LEU A 116 -5.27 5.30 3.90
C LEU A 116 -5.39 5.39 5.41
N LEU A 117 -4.37 5.93 6.09
CA LEU A 117 -4.33 6.06 7.55
C LEU A 117 -5.44 7.00 8.07
N LEU A 118 -5.75 8.06 7.35
CA LEU A 118 -6.84 8.98 7.68
C LEU A 118 -8.21 8.27 7.71
N PHE A 119 -8.43 7.29 6.84
CA PHE A 119 -9.72 6.60 6.77
C PHE A 119 -9.86 5.39 7.69
N VAL A 120 -8.78 4.92 8.33
CA VAL A 120 -8.81 3.74 9.21
C VAL A 120 -9.79 3.90 10.40
N PRO A 121 -9.72 4.98 11.22
CA PRO A 121 -10.63 5.15 12.36
C PRO A 121 -12.11 5.28 11.97
N PHE A 122 -12.38 5.86 10.80
CA PHE A 122 -13.76 5.91 10.31
C PHE A 122 -14.28 4.50 10.01
N GLY A 123 -13.46 3.65 9.38
CA GLY A 123 -13.83 2.27 9.10
C GLY A 123 -14.12 1.44 10.35
N THR A 124 -13.33 1.61 11.43
CA THR A 124 -13.52 0.85 12.68
C THR A 124 -14.81 1.25 13.41
N MET A 125 -15.16 2.54 13.41
CA MET A 125 -16.33 3.05 14.13
C MET A 125 -17.64 2.98 13.35
N MET A 126 -17.58 2.86 12.03
CA MET A 126 -18.77 2.76 11.18
C MET A 126 -19.56 1.47 11.42
N ALA A 127 -20.89 1.57 11.33
CA ALA A 127 -21.78 0.42 11.40
C ALA A 127 -21.82 -0.36 10.06
N TRP A 128 -22.18 -1.65 10.14
CA TRP A 128 -22.36 -2.52 8.97
C TRP A 128 -23.58 -2.08 8.14
N LYS A 129 -23.49 -2.17 6.81
CA LYS A 129 -24.53 -1.88 5.79
C LYS A 129 -25.01 -0.44 5.68
N ARG A 130 -25.17 0.28 6.80
CA ARG A 130 -25.60 1.68 6.89
C ARG A 130 -24.85 2.35 8.03
N GLY A 131 -23.87 3.17 7.70
CA GLY A 131 -23.18 4.00 8.69
C GLY A 131 -23.62 5.45 8.60
N ASP A 132 -23.56 6.14 9.73
CA ASP A 132 -23.77 7.58 9.81
C ASP A 132 -22.41 8.27 9.96
N PHE A 133 -21.99 8.96 8.90
CA PHE A 133 -20.69 9.63 8.87
C PHE A 133 -20.61 10.78 9.88
N LEU A 134 -21.71 11.53 10.06
CA LEU A 134 -21.74 12.67 10.97
C LEU A 134 -21.66 12.20 12.43
N ALA A 135 -22.40 11.16 12.79
CA ALA A 135 -22.34 10.58 14.13
C ALA A 135 -20.94 10.04 14.49
N VAL A 136 -20.25 9.41 13.52
CA VAL A 136 -18.85 8.96 13.72
C VAL A 136 -17.91 10.14 13.86
N PHE A 137 -18.08 11.18 13.05
CA PHE A 137 -17.27 12.39 13.11
C PHE A 137 -17.41 13.11 14.47
N GLU A 138 -18.64 13.26 14.98
CA GLU A 138 -18.90 13.84 16.30
C GLU A 138 -18.27 13.00 17.42
N ARG A 139 -18.27 11.67 17.29
CA ARG A 139 -17.64 10.79 18.27
C ARG A 139 -16.11 10.89 18.25
N LEU A 140 -15.52 11.14 17.07
CA LEU A 140 -14.07 11.31 16.89
C LEU A 140 -13.58 12.72 17.24
N TRP A 141 -14.45 13.69 17.53
CA TRP A 141 -14.09 15.04 17.94
C TRP A 141 -12.97 15.08 19.00
N PHE A 142 -13.13 14.31 20.09
CA PHE A 142 -12.13 14.27 21.16
C PHE A 142 -10.79 13.72 20.68
N VAL A 143 -10.81 12.77 19.75
CA VAL A 143 -9.60 12.21 19.14
C VAL A 143 -8.92 13.25 18.26
N PHE A 144 -9.67 14.05 17.48
CA PHE A 144 -9.10 15.15 16.69
C PHE A 144 -8.38 16.17 17.57
N VAL A 145 -8.94 16.51 18.73
CA VAL A 145 -8.29 17.43 19.69
C VAL A 145 -6.98 16.83 20.22
N LEU A 146 -6.98 15.56 20.64
CA LEU A 146 -5.78 14.88 21.13
C LEU A 146 -4.70 14.78 20.05
N VAL A 147 -5.09 14.46 18.82
CA VAL A 147 -4.16 14.43 17.67
C VAL A 147 -3.60 15.82 17.37
N GLY A 148 -4.42 16.87 17.47
CA GLY A 148 -3.96 18.25 17.33
C GLY A 148 -2.87 18.61 18.36
N ILE A 149 -3.03 18.16 19.61
CA ILE A 149 -2.02 18.34 20.66
C ILE A 149 -0.73 17.58 20.33
N VAL A 150 -0.83 16.32 19.90
CA VAL A 150 0.34 15.51 19.49
C VAL A 150 1.07 16.16 18.31
N CYS A 151 0.33 16.63 17.30
CA CYS A 151 0.89 17.38 16.17
C CYS A 151 1.60 18.66 16.63
N PHE A 152 1.02 19.40 17.57
CA PHE A 152 1.63 20.62 18.10
C PHE A 152 2.94 20.33 18.86
N ILE A 153 2.94 19.32 19.74
CA ILE A 153 4.12 18.91 20.51
C ILE A 153 5.25 18.45 19.57
N THR A 154 4.92 17.61 18.60
CA THR A 154 5.89 17.10 17.62
C THR A 154 6.44 18.21 16.72
N PHE A 155 5.60 19.15 16.29
CA PHE A 155 6.02 20.30 15.50
C PHE A 155 7.02 21.19 16.26
N TYR A 156 6.80 21.39 17.56
CA TYR A 156 7.73 22.15 18.41
C TYR A 156 9.04 21.38 18.67
N ALA A 157 8.96 20.07 18.92
CA ALA A 157 10.13 19.23 19.21
C ALA A 157 11.06 19.02 18.01
N THR A 158 10.54 19.07 16.77
CA THR A 158 11.29 18.79 15.54
C THR A 158 11.82 20.07 14.86
N SER A 159 11.86 21.19 15.58
CA SER A 159 12.41 22.47 15.11
C SER A 159 11.82 22.96 13.78
N LEU A 160 10.51 22.79 13.54
CA LEU A 160 9.72 23.35 12.42
C LEU A 160 10.06 22.86 10.99
N HIS A 161 11.11 22.06 10.78
CA HIS A 161 11.58 21.74 9.42
C HIS A 161 10.98 20.48 8.82
N ASP A 162 10.47 19.54 9.63
CA ASP A 162 10.05 18.22 9.14
C ASP A 162 8.53 18.00 9.26
N ILE A 163 7.79 18.57 8.30
CA ILE A 163 6.32 18.47 8.21
C ILE A 163 5.87 17.01 8.08
N PHE A 164 6.66 16.17 7.41
CA PHE A 164 6.33 14.76 7.22
C PHE A 164 6.39 13.97 8.53
N ALA A 165 7.33 14.29 9.41
CA ALA A 165 7.40 13.67 10.74
C ALA A 165 6.15 13.99 11.58
N VAL A 166 5.70 15.24 11.56
CA VAL A 166 4.48 15.68 12.27
C VAL A 166 3.24 14.97 11.73
N LEU A 167 3.08 14.92 10.41
CA LEU A 167 1.96 14.21 9.79
C LEU A 167 1.98 12.71 10.11
N GLY A 168 3.15 12.08 10.06
CA GLY A 168 3.30 10.65 10.35
C GLY A 168 2.94 10.32 11.79
N ILE A 169 3.47 11.07 12.77
CA ILE A 169 3.19 10.84 14.18
C ILE A 169 1.74 11.19 14.52
N GLY A 170 1.22 12.29 13.98
CA GLY A 170 -0.17 12.70 14.15
C GLY A 170 -1.16 11.65 13.66
N LEU A 171 -0.95 11.12 12.44
CA LEU A 171 -1.79 10.06 11.90
C LEU A 171 -1.64 8.74 12.66
N SER A 172 -0.44 8.41 13.14
CA SER A 172 -0.23 7.24 14.00
C SER A 172 -1.05 7.35 15.29
N ALA A 173 -1.01 8.52 15.95
CA ALA A 173 -1.83 8.80 17.13
C ALA A 173 -3.33 8.76 16.81
N PHE A 174 -3.73 9.27 15.65
CA PHE A 174 -5.13 9.24 15.19
C PHE A 174 -5.64 7.81 15.02
N VAL A 175 -4.84 6.95 14.38
CA VAL A 175 -5.16 5.54 14.22
C VAL A 175 -5.24 4.84 15.57
N PHE A 176 -4.25 5.06 16.45
CA PHE A 176 -4.19 4.41 17.75
C PHE A 176 -5.34 4.80 18.70
N LEU A 177 -5.71 6.08 18.72
CA LEU A 177 -6.78 6.60 19.59
C LEU A 177 -8.18 6.40 19.01
N GLY A 178 -8.29 6.27 17.69
CA GLY A 178 -9.55 6.13 16.96
C GLY A 178 -9.93 4.69 16.59
N SER A 179 -9.06 3.71 16.80
CA SER A 179 -9.33 2.27 16.64
C SER A 179 -9.95 1.67 17.88
#